data_AF-A0A2G6TME5-F1
#
_entry.id   AF-A0A2G6TME5-F1
#
_cell.length_a   1.000
_cell.length_b   1.000
_cell.length_c   1.000
_cell.angle_alpha   90.00
_cell.angle_beta   90.00
_cell.angle_gamma   90.00
#
_symmetry.space_group_name_H-M   'P 1'
#
loop_
_entity.id
_entity.type
_entity.pdbx_description
1 polymer ?
#
loop_
_entity_poly.entity_id
_entity_poly.type
_entity_poly.pdbx_seq_one_letter_code
_entity_poly.pdbx_strand_id
1 'polypeptide(L)'
;MTLIKKIIGLFLIFIGGLLFIVTYGTLLEAVISYIKASTNEDFWYLIAFIVLVFFLTIIIIYMIRFGLKLIKRKAIPEDSIDDIGS
;
A
#
# COMPACT_ATOMS: atom_id res chain seq x y z
N MET A 1 15.40 -17.43 9.15
CA MET A 1 14.64 -16.88 7.99
C MET A 1 13.33 -16.19 8.34
N THR A 2 12.60 -16.62 9.38
CA THR A 2 11.29 -16.05 9.77
C THR A 2 11.37 -14.60 10.28
N LEU A 3 12.48 -14.24 10.96
CA LEU A 3 12.72 -12.90 11.48
C LEU A 3 12.99 -11.88 10.36
N ILE A 4 13.81 -12.24 9.37
CA ILE A 4 14.09 -11.41 8.18
C ILE A 4 12.80 -11.13 7.39
N LYS A 5 11.94 -12.14 7.20
CA LYS A 5 10.63 -11.96 6.53
C LYS A 5 9.74 -10.96 7.26
N LYS A 6 9.74 -10.96 8.60
CA LYS A 6 8.98 -9.99 9.41
C LYS A 6 9.53 -8.57 9.25
N ILE A 7 10.85 -8.40 9.26
CA ILE A 7 11.51 -7.09 9.06
C ILE A 7 11.16 -6.53 7.67
N ILE A 8 11.29 -7.35 6.62
CA ILE A 8 10.92 -6.96 5.25
C ILE A 8 9.42 -6.61 5.16
N GLY A 9 8.57 -7.41 5.80
CA GLY A 9 7.13 -7.14 5.85
C GLY A 9 6.80 -5.80 6.53
N LEU A 10 7.43 -5.51 7.65
CA LEU A 10 7.25 -4.25 8.38
C LEU A 10 7.74 -3.05 7.55
N PHE A 11 8.89 -3.19 6.91
CA PHE A 11 9.46 -2.18 6.03
C PHE A 11 8.54 -1.86 4.85
N LEU A 12 7.96 -2.88 4.21
CA LEU A 12 7.00 -2.71 3.11
C LEU A 12 5.72 -1.98 3.54
N ILE A 13 5.21 -2.28 4.74
CA ILE A 13 4.05 -1.57 5.29
C ILE A 13 4.40 -0.11 5.58
N PHE A 14 5.56 0.13 6.19
CA PHE A 14 6.02 1.49 6.52
C PHE A 14 6.20 2.35 5.27
N ILE A 15 6.93 1.84 4.27
CA ILE A 15 7.11 2.54 2.99
C ILE A 15 5.78 2.69 2.25
N GLY A 16 4.95 1.64 2.22
CA GLY A 16 3.64 1.72 1.58
C GLY A 16 2.76 2.81 2.20
N GLY A 17 2.74 2.89 3.54
CA GLY A 17 2.05 3.96 4.27
C GLY A 17 2.60 5.35 3.97
N LEU A 18 3.93 5.50 3.94
CA LEU A 18 4.57 6.77 3.61
C LEU A 18 4.25 7.22 2.17
N LEU A 19 4.38 6.31 1.20
CA LEU A 19 4.02 6.55 -0.19
C LEU A 19 2.55 6.94 -0.33
N PHE A 20 1.65 6.30 0.43
CA PHE A 20 0.24 6.65 0.44
C PHE A 20 0.02 8.10 0.87
N ILE A 21 0.64 8.52 1.98
CA ILE A 21 0.54 9.90 2.49
C ILE A 21 1.06 10.91 1.47
N VAL A 22 2.25 10.67 0.90
CA VAL A 22 2.85 11.58 -0.10
C VAL A 22 1.99 11.66 -1.36
N THR A 23 1.48 10.52 -1.85
CA THR A 23 0.66 10.46 -3.05
C THR A 23 -0.63 11.25 -2.88
N TYR A 24 -1.35 11.05 -1.77
CA TYR A 24 -2.60 11.77 -1.54
C TYR A 24 -2.38 13.22 -1.13
N GLY A 25 -1.26 13.54 -0.47
CA GLY A 25 -0.86 14.91 -0.18
C GLY A 25 -0.62 15.73 -1.46
N THR A 26 0.16 15.16 -2.40
CA THR A 26 0.39 15.80 -3.71
C THR A 26 -0.89 15.92 -4.55
N LEU A 27 -1.78 14.93 -4.47
CA LEU A 27 -3.12 15.03 -5.09
C LEU A 27 -3.93 16.20 -4.51
N LEU A 28 -3.95 16.36 -3.19
CA LEU A 28 -4.63 17.47 -2.53
C LEU A 28 -4.07 18.82 -2.96
N GLU A 29 -2.75 18.97 -2.97
CA GLU A 29 -2.09 20.19 -3.44
C GLU A 29 -2.43 20.51 -4.89
N ALA A 30 -2.43 19.51 -5.77
CA ALA A 30 -2.81 19.68 -7.18
C ALA A 30 -4.26 20.15 -7.33
N VAL A 31 -5.20 19.56 -6.58
CA VAL A 31 -6.62 19.96 -6.58
C VAL A 31 -6.78 21.39 -6.06
N ILE A 32 -6.12 21.75 -4.96
CA ILE A 32 -6.17 23.11 -4.40
C ILE A 32 -5.61 24.12 -5.41
N SER A 33 -4.52 23.76 -6.09
CA SER A 33 -3.87 24.63 -7.08
C SER A 33 -4.79 24.83 -8.30
N TYR A 34 -5.42 23.77 -8.80
CA TYR A 34 -6.40 23.84 -9.88
C TYR A 34 -7.60 24.73 -9.52
N ILE A 35 -8.17 24.58 -8.31
CA ILE A 35 -9.29 25.41 -7.85
C ILE A 35 -8.89 26.89 -7.80
N LYS A 36 -7.66 27.20 -7.36
CA LYS A 36 -7.15 28.57 -7.29
C LYS A 36 -6.84 29.17 -8.67
N ALA A 37 -6.41 28.35 -9.63
CA ALA A 37 -5.98 28.80 -10.95
C ALA A 37 -7.15 29.20 -11.88
N SER A 38 -8.40 28.80 -11.59
CA SER A 38 -9.63 29.17 -12.31
C SER A 38 -9.52 29.07 -13.85
N THR A 39 -8.73 28.12 -14.36
CA THR A 39 -8.40 27.99 -15.78
C THR A 39 -8.72 26.58 -16.26
N ASN A 40 -9.41 26.48 -17.40
CA ASN A 40 -9.85 25.20 -17.97
C ASN A 40 -8.71 24.40 -18.65
N GLU A 41 -7.56 25.03 -18.90
CA GLU A 41 -6.43 24.41 -19.60
C GLU A 41 -5.80 23.27 -18.79
N ASP A 42 -5.88 23.33 -17.46
CA ASP A 42 -5.27 22.34 -16.57
C ASP A 42 -6.19 21.18 -16.18
N PHE A 43 -7.45 21.19 -16.65
CA PHE A 43 -8.43 20.19 -16.28
C PHE A 43 -8.03 18.78 -16.72
N TRP A 44 -7.55 18.65 -17.96
CA TRP A 44 -7.09 17.36 -18.49
C TRP A 44 -5.83 16.85 -17.79
N TYR A 45 -4.93 17.75 -17.37
CA TYR A 45 -3.77 17.38 -16.56
C TYR A 45 -4.19 16.86 -15.19
N LEU A 46 -5.15 17.51 -14.54
CA LEU A 46 -5.69 17.06 -13.25
C LEU A 46 -6.35 15.68 -13.38
N ILE A 47 -7.14 15.45 -14.43
CA ILE A 47 -7.73 14.13 -14.71
C ILE A 47 -6.64 13.07 -14.90
N ALA A 48 -5.65 13.33 -15.75
CA ALA A 48 -4.55 12.39 -15.99
C ALA A 48 -3.78 12.09 -14.70
N PHE A 49 -3.57 13.10 -13.85
CA PHE A 49 -2.91 12.95 -12.56
C PHE A 49 -3.73 12.10 -11.59
N ILE A 50 -5.05 12.31 -11.49
CA ILE A 50 -5.96 11.47 -10.68
C ILE A 50 -5.90 10.01 -11.13
N VAL A 51 -5.92 9.77 -12.45
CA VAL A 51 -5.83 8.41 -13.01
C VAL A 51 -4.49 7.76 -12.64
N LEU A 52 -3.39 8.50 -12.73
CA LEU A 52 -2.07 8.01 -12.31
C LEU A 52 -2.03 7.67 -10.82
N VAL A 53 -2.58 8.54 -9.96
CA VAL A 53 -2.69 8.31 -8.52
C VAL A 53 -3.53 7.07 -8.22
N PHE A 54 -4.61 6.81 -8.98
CA PHE A 54 -5.41 5.60 -8.84
C PHE A 54 -4.60 4.33 -9.10
N PHE A 55 -3.83 4.27 -10.19
CA PHE A 55 -2.95 3.13 -10.48
C PHE A 55 -1.86 2.97 -9.41
N LEU A 56 -1.25 4.06 -8.98
CA LEU A 56 -0.25 4.04 -7.91
C LEU A 56 -0.83 3.51 -6.59
N THR A 57 -2.06 3.90 -6.28
CA THR A 57 -2.79 3.42 -5.08
C THR A 57 -2.97 1.91 -5.11
N ILE A 58 -3.31 1.33 -6.26
CA ILE A 58 -3.42 -0.13 -6.42
C ILE A 58 -2.08 -0.80 -6.08
N ILE A 59 -0.96 -0.27 -6.59
CA ILE A 59 0.38 -0.80 -6.32
C ILE A 59 0.71 -0.72 -4.83
N ILE A 60 0.45 0.43 -4.20
CA ILE A 60 0.68 0.63 -2.75
C ILE A 60 -0.14 -0.38 -1.93
N ILE A 61 -1.41 -0.60 -2.27
CA ILE A 61 -2.26 -1.60 -1.61
C ILE A 61 -1.65 -3.00 -1.75
N TYR A 62 -1.15 -3.37 -2.93
CA TYR A 62 -0.49 -4.67 -3.11
C TYR A 62 0.80 -4.78 -2.29
N MET A 63 1.61 -3.73 -2.20
CA MET A 63 2.80 -3.70 -1.35
C MET A 63 2.46 -3.91 0.13
N ILE A 64 1.44 -3.21 0.64
CA ILE A 64 1.00 -3.33 2.04
C ILE A 64 0.43 -4.73 2.29
N ARG A 65 -0.42 -5.25 1.38
CA ARG A 65 -0.96 -6.63 1.46
C ARG A 65 0.16 -7.66 1.48
N PHE A 66 1.18 -7.50 0.63
CA PHE A 66 2.34 -8.38 0.59
C PHE A 66 3.15 -8.29 1.89
N GLY A 67 3.39 -7.09 2.40
CA GLY A 67 4.06 -6.86 3.68
C GLY A 67 3.33 -7.55 4.84
N LEU A 68 2.00 -7.39 4.91
CA LEU A 68 1.16 -8.08 5.91
C LEU A 68 1.22 -9.60 5.77
N LYS A 69 1.24 -10.13 4.54
CA LYS A 69 1.36 -11.56 4.26
C LYS A 69 2.69 -12.13 4.75
N LEU A 70 3.77 -11.34 4.71
CA LEU A 70 5.08 -11.74 5.24
C LEU A 70 5.14 -11.74 6.78
N ILE A 71 4.32 -10.91 7.43
CA ILE A 71 4.26 -10.82 8.90
C ILE A 71 3.35 -11.90 9.50
N LYS A 72 2.26 -12.25 8.81
CA LYS A 72 1.35 -13.32 9.26
C LYS A 72 2.17 -14.61 9.46
N ARG A 73 2.21 -15.10 10.71
CA ARG A 73 2.68 -16.46 10.98
C ARG A 73 1.77 -17.38 10.15
N LYS A 74 2.35 -18.29 9.36
CA LYS A 74 1.62 -19.51 9.00
C LYS A 74 1.11 -20.06 10.33
N ALA A 75 -0.20 -20.29 10.43
CA ALA A 75 -0.70 -21.17 11.48
C ALA A 75 0.17 -22.43 11.36
N ILE A 76 0.98 -22.66 12.39
CA ILE A 76 1.54 -23.99 12.60
C ILE A 76 0.26 -24.83 12.67
N PRO A 77 0.05 -25.82 11.78
CA PRO A 77 -0.99 -26.79 12.06
C PRO A 77 -0.64 -27.28 13.45
N GLU A 78 -1.46 -26.94 14.45
CA GLU A 78 -1.32 -27.54 15.78
C GLU A 78 -1.16 -29.02 15.49
N ASP A 79 -0.02 -29.58 15.91
CA ASP A 79 0.26 -30.99 15.83
C ASP A 79 -1.05 -31.68 16.17
N SER A 80 -1.65 -32.35 15.18
CA SER A 80 -2.80 -33.19 15.43
C SER A 80 -2.30 -34.18 16.47
N ILE A 81 -2.80 -34.02 17.69
CA ILE A 81 -2.65 -34.94 18.82
C ILE A 81 -3.18 -36.35 18.48
N ASP A 82 -3.56 -36.59 17.22
CA ASP A 82 -3.98 -37.87 16.64
C ASP A 82 -2.82 -38.84 16.33
N ASP A 83 -1.55 -38.44 16.42
CA ASP A 83 -0.39 -39.35 16.24
C ASP A 83 0.11 -40.01 17.56
N ILE A 84 -0.58 -39.82 18.70
CA ILE A 84 -0.27 -40.49 19.99
C ILE A 84 -1.03 -41.83 20.13
N GLY A 85 -1.31 -42.51 19.00
CA GLY A 85 -2.17 -43.70 19.02
C GLY A 85 -2.02 -44.69 17.86
N SER A 86 -0.95 -44.64 17.05
CA SER A 86 -0.63 -45.68 16.06
C SER A 86 0.72 -46.33 16.35
#